data_AF-A0A4Q3VPJ7-F1
#
_entry.id   AF-A0A4Q3VPJ7-F1
#
_cell.length_a   1.000
_cell.length_b   1.000
_cell.length_c   1.000
_cell.angle_alpha   90.00
_cell.angle_beta   90.00
_cell.angle_gamma   90.00
#
_symmetry.space_group_name_H-M   'P 1'
#
loop_
_entity.id
_entity.type
_entity.pdbx_description
1 polymer ?
#
loop_
_entity_poly.entity_id
_entity_poly.type
_entity_poly.pdbx_seq_one_letter_code
_entity_poly.pdbx_strand_id
1 'polypeptide(L)'
;MICCDIQLLIGIILVVANGWWDKLKGGMGEVMKDPYNRFFTVEHALMMIIAWIMVHVGRSAVKKATLDSAKHRKVLIFSGIALLLILISIPWPFRELVGRPWFR
;
A
#
# COMPACT_ATOMS: atom_id res chain seq x y z
N MET A 1 2.35 -13.53 3.98
CA MET A 1 3.57 -13.00 3.33
C MET A 1 3.41 -13.03 1.83
N ILE A 2 3.31 -14.23 1.22
CA ILE A 2 3.12 -14.38 -0.23
C ILE A 2 1.94 -13.55 -0.76
N CYS A 3 0.82 -13.48 -0.05
CA CYS A 3 -0.31 -12.62 -0.46
C CYS A 3 0.07 -11.13 -0.54
N CYS A 4 0.91 -10.61 0.37
CA CYS A 4 1.38 -9.23 0.34
C CYS A 4 2.38 -8.99 -0.80
N ASP A 5 3.20 -9.98 -1.12
CA ASP A 5 4.13 -9.95 -2.26
C ASP A 5 3.36 -9.95 -3.59
N ILE A 6 2.32 -10.79 -3.69
CA ILE A 6 1.39 -10.80 -4.82
C ILE A 6 0.64 -9.47 -4.91
N GLN A 7 0.20 -8.90 -3.78
CA GLN A 7 -0.47 -7.59 -3.78
C GLN A 7 0.44 -6.48 -4.30
N LEU A 8 1.73 -6.49 -3.93
CA LEU A 8 2.72 -5.56 -4.46
C LEU A 8 2.90 -5.76 -5.98
N LEU A 9 3.03 -7.01 -6.43
CA LEU A 9 3.17 -7.33 -7.85
C LEU A 9 1.96 -6.86 -8.67
N ILE A 10 0.75 -7.16 -8.20
CA ILE A 10 -0.50 -6.70 -8.82
C ILE A 10 -0.53 -5.16 -8.84
N GLY A 11 -0.13 -4.50 -7.75
CA GLY A 11 -0.05 -3.05 -7.68
C GLY A 11 0.88 -2.45 -8.76
N ILE A 12 2.05 -3.03 -8.96
CA ILE A 12 3.00 -2.62 -10.01
C ILE A 12 2.37 -2.79 -11.40
N ILE A 13 1.74 -3.94 -11.66
CA ILE A 13 1.04 -4.19 -12.92
C ILE A 13 -0.05 -3.14 -13.16
N LEU A 14 -0.83 -2.78 -12.14
CA LEU A 14 -1.89 -1.78 -12.24
C LEU A 14 -1.35 -0.38 -12.55
N VAL A 15 -0.20 0.01 -11.98
CA VAL A 15 0.43 1.31 -12.25
C VAL A 15 0.85 1.46 -13.71
N VAL A 16 1.36 0.39 -14.30
CA VAL A 16 1.72 0.36 -15.73
C VAL A 16 0.47 0.28 -16.60
N ALA A 17 -0.46 -0.63 -16.31
CA ALA A 17 -1.65 -0.85 -17.11
C ALA A 17 -2.61 0.36 -17.17
N ASN A 18 -2.69 1.16 -16.10
CA ASN A 18 -3.53 2.37 -16.06
C ASN A 18 -2.82 3.63 -16.58
N GLY A 19 -1.60 3.53 -17.11
CA GLY A 19 -0.84 4.66 -17.64
C GLY A 19 -0.36 5.68 -16.59
N TRP A 20 -0.43 5.35 -15.30
CA TRP A 20 0.07 6.19 -14.21
C TRP A 20 1.60 6.35 -14.27
N TRP A 21 2.30 5.32 -14.75
CA TRP A 21 3.74 5.39 -14.99
C TRP A 21 4.14 6.42 -16.05
N ASP A 22 3.37 6.52 -17.13
CA ASP A 22 3.66 7.46 -18.22
C ASP A 22 3.34 8.89 -17.82
N LYS A 23 2.29 9.11 -17.01
CA LYS A 23 1.99 10.41 -16.39
C LYS A 23 3.13 10.90 -15.49
N LEU A 24 3.75 10.00 -14.73
CA LEU A 24 4.89 10.35 -13.88
C LEU A 24 6.09 10.82 -14.70
N LYS A 25 6.35 10.18 -15.86
CA LYS A 25 7.43 10.57 -16.79
C LYS A 25 7.16 11.89 -17.50
N GLY A 26 5.89 12.19 -17.80
CA GLY A 26 5.48 13.43 -18.46
C GLY A 26 5.70 14.69 -17.63
N GLY A 27 5.84 14.55 -16.30
CA GLY A 27 6.24 15.65 -15.42
C GLY A 27 5.61 15.55 -14.04
N MET A 28 6.45 15.42 -13.01
CA MET A 28 6.01 15.36 -11.60
C MET A 28 5.21 16.60 -11.20
N GLY A 29 5.54 17.78 -11.74
CA GLY A 29 4.86 19.03 -11.44
C GLY A 29 3.38 19.07 -11.87
N GLU A 30 2.99 18.35 -12.92
CA GLU A 30 1.60 18.25 -13.36
C GLU A 30 0.83 17.20 -12.54
N VAL A 31 1.47 16.08 -12.26
CA VAL A 31 0.91 15.01 -11.41
C VAL A 31 0.61 15.51 -10.00
N MET A 32 1.46 16.38 -9.43
CA MET A 32 1.23 16.94 -8.09
C MET A 32 0.06 17.93 -8.04
N LYS A 33 -0.29 18.57 -9.16
CA LYS A 33 -1.39 19.54 -9.26
C LYS A 33 -2.76 18.85 -9.30
N ASP A 34 -2.85 17.67 -9.89
CA ASP A 34 -4.09 16.89 -9.94
C ASP A 34 -4.19 15.94 -8.73
N PRO A 35 -5.13 16.16 -7.78
CA PRO A 35 -5.29 15.32 -6.60
C PRO A 35 -5.55 13.85 -6.92
N TYR A 36 -6.25 13.55 -8.03
CA TYR A 36 -6.56 12.19 -8.43
C TYR A 36 -5.28 11.47 -8.89
N ASN A 37 -4.51 12.09 -9.78
CA ASN A 37 -3.27 11.49 -10.26
C ASN A 37 -2.25 11.37 -9.12
N ARG A 38 -2.06 12.41 -8.30
CA ARG A 38 -1.16 12.41 -7.13
C ARG A 38 -1.42 11.23 -6.21
N PHE A 39 -2.69 10.95 -5.92
CA PHE A 39 -3.07 9.84 -5.04
C PHE A 39 -2.62 8.50 -5.62
N PHE A 40 -2.98 8.16 -6.86
CA PHE A 40 -2.67 6.84 -7.42
C PHE A 40 -1.19 6.64 -7.77
N THR A 41 -0.51 7.68 -8.25
CA THR A 41 0.89 7.58 -8.69
C THR A 41 1.88 7.62 -7.54
N VAL A 42 1.58 8.39 -6.48
CA VAL A 42 2.54 8.67 -5.41
C VAL A 42 2.02 8.21 -4.06
N GLU A 43 0.94 8.81 -3.56
CA GLU A 43 0.52 8.61 -2.16
C GLU A 43 0.13 7.15 -1.90
N HIS A 44 -0.70 6.57 -2.76
CA HIS A 44 -1.14 5.18 -2.67
C HIS A 44 0.04 4.21 -2.82
N ALA A 45 0.85 4.38 -3.86
CA ALA A 45 2.01 3.52 -4.12
C ALA A 45 3.00 3.53 -2.95
N LEU A 46 3.31 4.73 -2.41
CA LEU A 46 4.20 4.89 -1.27
C LEU A 46 3.65 4.19 -0.02
N MET A 47 2.38 4.40 0.30
CA MET A 47 1.75 3.79 1.49
C MET A 47 1.70 2.26 1.40
N MET A 48 1.43 1.72 0.22
CA MET A 48 1.43 0.26 -0.01
C MET A 48 2.85 -0.34 0.11
N ILE A 49 3.88 0.36 -0.35
CA ILE A 49 5.28 -0.07 -0.18
C ILE A 49 5.67 -0.05 1.31
N ILE A 50 5.33 1.02 2.04
CA ILE A 50 5.59 1.11 3.48
C ILE A 50 4.90 -0.04 4.23
N ALA A 51 3.63 -0.32 3.91
CA ALA A 51 2.91 -1.45 4.48
C ALA A 51 3.62 -2.77 4.19
N TRP A 52 4.03 -3.00 2.93
CA TRP A 52 4.76 -4.21 2.53
C TRP A 52 6.08 -4.39 3.27
N ILE A 53 6.89 -3.34 3.40
CA ILE A 53 8.15 -3.35 4.18
C ILE A 53 7.86 -3.72 5.63
N MET A 54 6.83 -3.12 6.23
CA MET A 54 6.53 -3.33 7.64
C MET A 54 6.07 -4.76 7.93
N VAL A 55 5.35 -5.40 7.02
CA VAL A 55 5.00 -6.83 7.12
C VAL A 55 6.27 -7.71 7.06
N HIS A 56 7.23 -7.37 6.19
CA HIS A 56 8.49 -8.10 6.05
C HIS A 56 9.42 -7.95 7.27
N VAL A 57 9.55 -6.72 7.76
CA VAL A 57 10.29 -6.42 9.00
C VAL A 57 9.62 -7.10 10.18
N GLY A 58 8.29 -7.05 10.27
CA GLY A 58 7.52 -7.71 11.32
C GLY A 58 7.77 -9.21 11.39
N ARG A 59 7.79 -9.89 10.24
CA ARG A 59 8.14 -11.32 10.16
C ARG A 59 9.55 -11.59 10.70
N SER A 60 10.53 -10.80 10.28
CA SER A 60 11.91 -10.93 10.77
C SER A 60 12.01 -10.68 12.27
N ALA A 61 11.24 -9.72 12.80
CA ALA A 61 11.19 -9.41 14.23
C ALA A 61 10.52 -10.51 15.06
N VAL A 62 9.53 -11.21 14.50
CA VAL A 62 8.85 -12.37 15.13
C VAL A 62 9.78 -13.58 15.16
N LYS A 63 10.48 -13.89 14.05
CA LYS A 63 11.45 -15.00 14.01
C LYS A 63 12.58 -14.84 15.03
N LYS A 64 12.99 -13.60 15.32
CA LYS A 64 14.05 -13.28 16.30
C LYS A 64 13.55 -13.27 17.76
N ALA A 65 12.26 -13.40 18.02
CA ALA A 65 11.73 -13.41 19.39
C ALA A 65 11.86 -14.80 20.02
N THR A 66 12.35 -14.85 21.26
CA THR A 66 12.59 -16.11 22.00
C THR A 66 11.37 -16.58 22.77
N LEU A 67 10.63 -15.65 23.40
CA LEU A 67 9.39 -15.91 24.13
C LEU A 67 8.17 -15.93 23.19
N ASP A 68 7.28 -16.90 23.39
CA ASP A 68 6.06 -17.03 22.58
C ASP A 68 5.10 -15.85 22.76
N SER A 69 4.99 -15.30 23.98
CA SER A 69 4.22 -14.07 24.24
C SER A 69 4.73 -12.87 23.42
N ALA A 70 6.05 -12.75 23.28
CA ALA A 70 6.67 -11.70 22.46
C ALA A 70 6.45 -11.91 20.96
N LYS A 71 6.39 -13.16 20.48
CA LYS A 71 6.05 -13.50 19.09
C LYS A 71 4.63 -13.03 18.75
N HIS A 72 3.64 -13.42 19.56
CA HIS A 72 2.24 -13.05 19.33
C HIS A 72 2.01 -11.53 19.34
N ARG A 73 2.63 -10.83 20.30
CA ARG A 73 2.54 -9.36 20.38
C ARG A 73 3.12 -8.68 19.14
N LYS A 74 4.29 -9.13 18.67
CA LYS A 74 4.93 -8.57 17.47
C LYS A 74 4.09 -8.84 16.21
N VAL A 75 3.56 -10.06 16.06
CA VAL A 75 2.67 -10.38 14.93
C VAL A 75 1.48 -9.42 14.92
N LEU A 76 0.82 -9.22 16.06
CA LEU A 76 -0.35 -8.35 16.16
C LEU A 76 -0.03 -6.89 15.81
N ILE A 77 1.07 -6.35 16.35
CA ILE A 77 1.43 -4.95 16.11
C ILE A 77 1.83 -4.72 14.66
N PHE A 78 2.79 -5.48 14.13
CA PHE A 78 3.28 -5.25 12.77
C PHE A 78 2.20 -5.55 11.72
N SER A 79 1.44 -6.63 11.88
CA SER A 79 0.37 -6.97 10.94
C SER A 79 -0.82 -6.02 11.09
N GLY A 80 -1.12 -5.58 12.31
CA GLY A 80 -2.19 -4.63 12.59
C GLY A 80 -1.94 -3.25 11.98
N ILE A 81 -0.75 -2.68 12.19
CA ILE A 81 -0.41 -1.37 11.59
C ILE A 81 -0.37 -1.52 10.05
N ALA A 82 0.13 -2.64 9.51
CA ALA A 82 0.20 -2.82 8.06
C ALA A 82 -1.20 -2.92 7.45
N LEU A 83 -2.10 -3.63 8.12
CA LEU A 83 -3.50 -3.72 7.74
C LEU A 83 -4.17 -2.34 7.76
N LEU A 84 -3.92 -1.53 8.79
CA LEU A 84 -4.45 -0.16 8.87
C LEU A 84 -3.96 0.71 7.71
N LEU A 85 -2.67 0.66 7.39
CA LEU A 85 -2.11 1.40 6.25
C LEU A 85 -2.76 1.00 4.93
N ILE A 86 -2.98 -0.31 4.72
CA ILE A 86 -3.65 -0.82 3.52
C ILE A 86 -5.09 -0.31 3.47
N LEU A 87 -5.85 -0.40 4.57
CA LEU A 87 -7.25 0.04 4.62
C LEU A 87 -7.40 1.54 4.35
N ILE A 88 -6.53 2.38 4.91
CA ILE A 88 -6.54 3.83 4.67
C ILE A 88 -6.21 4.14 3.19
N SER A 89 -5.35 3.33 2.59
CA SER A 89 -4.90 3.51 1.20
C SER A 89 -5.93 3.04 0.17
N ILE A 90 -7.00 2.35 0.56
CA ILE A 90 -8.05 1.95 -0.39
C ILE A 90 -8.87 3.19 -0.83
N PRO A 91 -9.11 3.37 -2.15
CA PRO A 91 -9.94 4.44 -2.69
C PRO A 91 -11.43 4.17 -2.47
N TRP A 92 -11.87 4.22 -1.21
CA TRP A 92 -13.24 3.95 -0.82
C TRP A 92 -14.27 4.83 -1.56
N PRO A 93 -15.45 4.30 -1.89
CA PRO A 93 -16.53 4.99 -2.61
C PRO A 93 -16.96 6.32 -1.96
N PHE A 94 -16.82 6.44 -0.64
CA PHE A 94 -17.20 7.61 0.13
C PHE A 94 -16.14 8.71 0.11
N ARG A 95 -15.02 8.54 -0.61
CA ARG A 95 -14.01 9.59 -0.80
C ARG A 95 -14.35 10.43 -2.03
N GLU A 96 -14.56 11.72 -1.83
CA GLU A 96 -14.99 12.66 -2.87
C GLU A 96 -14.01 12.75 -4.06
N LEU A 97 -12.70 12.68 -3.81
CA LEU A 97 -11.68 12.92 -4.85
C LEU A 97 -11.17 11.65 -5.55
N VAL A 98 -11.26 10.50 -4.90
CA VAL A 98 -10.62 9.26 -5.37
C VAL A 98 -11.54 8.05 -5.30
N GLY A 99 -12.81 8.24 -4.90
CA GLY A 99 -13.74 7.15 -4.66
C GLY A 99 -14.02 6.35 -5.92
N ARG A 100 -13.96 5.02 -5.78
CA ARG A 100 -14.38 4.09 -6.83
C ARG A 100 -15.66 3.36 -6.40
N PRO A 101 -16.63 3.16 -7.31
CA PRO A 101 -17.82 2.39 -7.01
C PRO A 101 -17.46 0.92 -6.74
N TRP A 102 -18.23 0.26 -5.88
CA TRP A 102 -18.04 -1.15 -5.52
C TRP A 102 -18.23 -2.10 -6.70
N PHE A 103 -19.14 -1.75 -7.62
CA PHE A 103 -19.48 -2.51 -8.79
C PHE A 103 -19.39 -1.59 -10.02
N ARG A 104 -18.69 -2.05 -11.05
CA ARG A 104 -18.59 -1.41 -12.38
C ARG A 104 -18.99 -2.40 -13.44
#